data_AF-A0A815MZH2-F1
#
_entry.id   AF-A0A815MZH2-F1
#
_cell.length_a   1.000
_cell.length_b   1.000
_cell.length_c   1.000
_cell.angle_alpha   90.00
_cell.angle_beta   90.00
_cell.angle_gamma   90.00
#
_symmetry.space_group_name_H-M   'P 1'
#
loop_
_entity.id
_entity.type
_entity.pdbx_description
1 polymer ?
#
loop_
_entity_poly.entity_id
_entity_poly.type
_entity_poly.pdbx_seq_one_letter_code
_entity_poly.pdbx_strand_id
1 'polypeptide(L)'
;MSVINNFKRKTFPNQNSSITQLNAIQINIVLLREYKLRSYTLNAVSFHFLQQQKEDVQHSIITDLQNGNAQTRHRLAVYCLKDAYLPLRLLEKLMSLINYMEMARVTGVPMNYLLQRGQQIKVISQILRKCKEKDLLIPALKISETGDDFTGATVIEPIRGYYDTPITTLDFSSLYPSIMQAYNLCYSTLINDGRIKQTLSDDEYITTPSGNCFVTAKVRRGLLPEILENLLSARKKAKQMMKEETDEFRKKVLDGRQNALKISANSVYGFTGAQVGKLPCLEISQSVTAFGREMIEKTKALIESEFTIAKGYENDAKVIYGDTDSVMIKFGIKTLEEAMKLGRLAATTISSSFPPPIKLEFEKCYYPYLLINKKRYAGLYFTRPDKHDKMDCKGIETVRRDNCELVASLISTCLEKLLIERDPDGAVEYVKNVISDLLCNRIDISQLVISKELTKTDAEYANKQPHVELANKMRKRDPGSAPNLGDRVPYVIIPGTKNRPAYERAE
;
A
#
# COMPACT_ATOMS: atom_id res chain seq x y z
N MET A 1 -0.11 17.65 33.77
CA MET A 1 -0.38 17.54 32.32
C MET A 1 0.39 16.34 31.78
N SER A 2 -0.29 15.24 31.45
CA SER A 2 0.33 13.98 31.02
C SER A 2 0.87 14.06 29.59
N VAL A 3 2.20 13.96 29.45
CA VAL A 3 2.84 13.63 28.17
C VAL A 3 3.33 12.20 28.30
N ILE A 4 2.44 11.26 28.01
CA ILE A 4 2.79 9.86 27.82
C ILE A 4 3.60 9.77 26.53
N ASN A 5 4.77 9.14 26.59
CA ASN A 5 5.72 8.85 25.49
C ASN A 5 5.15 7.98 24.35
N ASN A 6 3.83 7.87 24.23
CA ASN A 6 3.16 7.46 23.02
C ASN A 6 3.11 8.66 22.09
N PHE A 7 3.56 8.50 20.85
CA PHE A 7 3.11 9.36 19.76
C PHE A 7 1.60 9.11 19.57
N LYS A 8 0.79 9.65 20.48
CA LYS A 8 -0.65 9.64 20.39
C LYS A 8 -1.03 10.38 19.11
N ARG A 9 -2.07 9.92 18.41
CA ARG A 9 -2.85 10.84 17.58
C ARG A 9 -3.49 11.84 18.55
N LYS A 10 -2.75 12.86 18.98
CA LYS A 10 -3.39 14.16 19.12
C LYS A 10 -3.80 14.50 17.69
N THR A 11 -5.06 14.23 17.37
CA THR A 11 -5.82 15.18 16.55
C THR A 11 -5.36 16.56 16.97
N PHE A 12 -5.06 17.42 15.98
CA PHE A 12 -4.91 18.85 16.21
C PHE A 12 -5.75 19.20 17.44
N PRO A 13 -5.18 19.75 18.54
CA PRO A 13 -6.09 20.49 19.39
C PRO A 13 -6.85 21.38 18.42
N ASN A 14 -8.17 21.49 18.53
CA ASN A 14 -8.92 22.48 17.75
C ASN A 14 -8.40 23.92 18.02
N GLN A 15 -7.36 24.09 18.83
CA GLN A 15 -6.32 25.06 18.56
C GLN A 15 -5.55 24.68 17.29
N ASN A 16 -6.07 25.15 16.15
CA ASN A 16 -5.22 25.95 15.28
C ASN A 16 -4.53 26.98 16.20
N SER A 17 -3.45 26.60 16.89
CA SER A 17 -2.49 27.57 17.38
C SER A 17 -2.09 28.27 16.11
N SER A 18 -2.58 29.49 15.95
CA SER A 18 -2.40 30.36 14.80
C SER A 18 -0.92 30.73 14.73
N ILE A 19 -0.08 29.74 14.46
CA ILE A 19 1.27 29.91 13.94
C ILE A 19 1.04 30.15 12.45
N THR A 20 0.49 31.33 12.13
CA THR A 20 -0.12 31.68 10.85
C THR A 20 0.90 31.76 9.70
N GLN A 21 2.17 31.45 9.95
CA GLN A 21 3.27 31.67 9.01
C GLN A 21 4.32 30.55 8.91
N LEU A 22 4.28 29.49 9.73
CA LEU A 22 5.29 28.42 9.66
C LEU A 22 4.69 27.10 9.15
N ASN A 23 5.29 26.53 8.10
CA ASN A 23 5.02 25.17 7.67
C ASN A 23 5.50 24.20 8.75
N ALA A 24 4.59 23.75 9.62
CA ALA A 24 4.90 22.74 10.63
C ALA A 24 4.87 21.32 10.03
N ILE A 25 5.98 20.60 10.09
CA ILE A 25 6.05 19.18 9.76
C ILE A 25 6.22 18.39 11.06
N GLN A 26 5.19 17.64 11.43
CA GLN A 26 5.26 16.74 12.57
C GLN A 26 5.59 15.32 12.08
N ILE A 27 6.73 14.78 12.51
CA ILE A 27 7.22 13.48 12.05
C ILE A 27 6.24 12.33 12.36
N ASN A 28 5.48 12.42 13.45
CA ASN A 28 4.49 11.41 13.80
C ASN A 28 3.37 11.31 12.76
N ILE A 29 2.87 12.44 12.24
CA ILE A 29 1.86 12.47 11.19
C ILE A 29 2.42 11.86 9.90
N VAL A 30 3.67 12.20 9.56
CA VAL A 30 4.35 11.60 8.40
C VAL A 30 4.43 10.09 8.57
N LEU A 31 4.90 9.61 9.73
CA LEU A 31 5.04 8.19 10.02
C LEU A 31 3.69 7.45 9.96
N LEU A 32 2.64 8.02 10.56
CA LEU A 32 1.30 7.44 10.56
C LEU A 32 0.65 7.39 9.17
N ARG A 33 0.99 8.32 8.28
CA ARG A 33 0.44 8.39 6.91
C ARG A 33 1.20 7.49 5.94
N GLU A 34 2.53 7.48 6.02
CA GLU A 34 3.38 6.84 5.02
C GLU A 34 3.77 5.40 5.40
N TYR A 35 3.80 5.06 6.69
CA TYR A 35 4.31 3.76 7.17
C TYR A 35 3.26 2.99 7.96
N LYS A 36 3.29 1.66 7.81
CA LYS A 36 2.42 0.71 8.51
C LYS A 36 3.23 -0.08 9.56
N LEU A 37 3.41 0.50 10.74
CA LEU A 37 4.20 -0.08 11.84
C LEU A 37 3.31 -0.75 12.89
N ARG A 38 3.91 -1.62 13.73
CA ARG A 38 3.23 -2.25 14.88
C ARG A 38 3.09 -1.28 16.05
N SER A 39 4.13 -0.48 16.28
CA SER A 39 4.16 0.58 17.29
C SER A 39 4.70 1.85 16.67
N TYR A 40 4.14 2.98 17.09
CA TYR A 40 4.53 4.31 16.61
C TYR A 40 5.24 5.12 17.69
N THR A 41 5.64 4.54 18.82
CA THR A 41 6.42 5.25 19.86
C THR A 41 7.78 5.70 19.34
N LEU A 42 8.36 6.78 19.90
CA LEU A 42 9.64 7.30 19.42
C LEU A 42 10.74 6.25 19.50
N ASN A 43 10.79 5.48 20.58
CA ASN A 43 11.74 4.40 20.73
C ASN A 43 11.59 3.34 19.61
N ALA A 44 10.36 2.89 19.33
CA ALA A 44 10.11 1.86 18.32
C ALA A 44 10.47 2.34 16.91
N VAL A 45 10.10 3.57 16.55
CA VAL A 45 10.37 4.10 15.20
C VAL A 45 11.85 4.46 15.03
N SER A 46 12.52 4.96 16.06
CA SER A 46 13.97 5.19 16.05
C SER A 46 14.74 3.88 15.95
N PHE A 47 14.33 2.83 16.65
CA PHE A 47 14.96 1.52 16.50
C PHE A 47 14.76 0.97 15.08
N HIS A 48 13.53 1.01 14.57
CA HIS A 48 13.19 0.50 13.25
C HIS A 48 13.97 1.18 12.11
N PHE A 49 14.07 2.52 12.10
CA PHE A 49 14.68 3.25 10.99
C PHE A 49 16.13 3.65 11.19
N LEU A 50 16.55 3.87 12.45
CA LEU A 50 17.90 4.36 12.78
C LEU A 50 18.75 3.30 13.48
N GLN A 51 18.18 2.18 13.92
CA GLN A 51 18.85 1.19 14.79
C GLN A 51 19.38 1.83 16.08
N GLN A 52 18.64 2.80 16.61
CA GLN A 52 18.96 3.52 17.84
C GLN A 52 17.82 3.39 18.84
N GLN A 53 18.18 3.05 20.07
CA GLN A 53 17.25 3.07 21.21
C GLN A 53 17.42 4.36 21.99
N LYS A 54 16.34 4.80 22.63
CA LYS A 54 16.39 5.86 23.63
C LYS A 54 16.42 5.27 25.03
N GLU A 55 16.99 6.03 25.95
CA GLU A 55 16.80 5.74 27.37
C GLU A 55 15.32 5.98 27.71
N ASP A 56 14.67 5.01 28.34
CA ASP A 56 13.28 5.18 28.77
C ASP A 56 13.24 5.68 30.21
N VAL A 57 13.06 7.00 30.37
CA VAL A 57 12.89 7.63 31.68
C VAL A 57 11.39 7.60 32.02
N GLN A 58 11.02 6.80 33.01
CA GLN A 58 9.63 6.71 33.45
C GLN A 58 9.10 8.08 33.91
N HIS A 59 7.85 8.40 33.57
CA HIS A 59 7.27 9.71 33.92
C HIS A 59 7.29 10.01 35.43
N SER A 60 7.08 8.99 36.26
CA SER A 60 7.09 9.11 37.72
C SER A 60 8.41 9.65 38.28
N ILE A 61 9.55 9.30 37.66
CA ILE A 61 10.88 9.68 38.15
C ILE A 61 11.35 11.04 37.61
N ILE A 62 10.66 11.63 36.63
CA ILE A 62 11.09 12.91 36.02
C ILE A 62 11.10 14.03 37.06
N THR A 63 10.08 14.10 37.92
CA THR A 63 9.98 15.11 38.98
C THR A 63 11.12 14.95 39.99
N ASP A 64 11.45 13.72 40.36
CA ASP A 64 12.55 13.42 41.29
C ASP A 64 13.91 13.78 40.68
N LEU A 65 14.13 13.45 39.41
CA LEU A 65 15.35 13.82 38.68
C LEU A 65 15.52 15.34 38.56
N GLN A 66 14.42 16.07 38.36
CA GLN A 66 14.43 17.52 38.29
C GLN A 66 14.76 18.17 39.65
N ASN A 67 14.14 17.67 40.72
CA ASN A 67 14.29 18.18 42.09
C ASN A 67 15.56 17.69 42.80
N GLY A 68 16.30 16.76 42.19
CA GLY A 68 17.59 16.31 42.68
C GLY A 68 18.72 17.33 42.51
N ASN A 69 19.89 16.86 42.08
CA ASN A 69 21.10 17.68 41.98
C ASN A 69 21.42 18.08 40.53
N ALA A 70 22.57 18.73 40.32
CA ALA A 70 23.00 19.15 38.98
C ALA A 70 23.23 17.96 38.03
N GLN A 71 23.69 16.81 38.52
CA GLN A 71 23.94 15.61 37.71
C GLN A 71 22.62 14.94 37.28
N THR A 72 21.61 14.87 38.15
CA THR A 72 20.29 14.31 37.79
C THR A 72 19.60 15.19 36.74
N ARG A 73 19.70 16.52 36.86
CA ARG A 73 19.22 17.45 35.83
C ARG A 73 20.02 17.36 34.54
N HIS A 74 21.34 17.12 34.61
CA HIS A 74 22.16 16.88 33.41
C HIS A 74 21.70 15.63 32.66
N ARG A 75 21.44 14.51 33.36
CA ARG A 75 20.86 13.30 32.74
C ARG A 75 19.52 13.60 32.06
N LEU A 76 18.63 14.36 32.72
CA LEU A 76 17.35 14.75 32.13
C LEU A 76 17.52 15.64 30.89
N ALA A 77 18.51 16.54 30.89
CA ALA A 77 18.84 17.38 29.73
C ALA A 77 19.36 16.55 28.55
N VAL A 78 20.23 15.56 28.79
CA VAL A 78 20.72 14.64 27.75
C VAL A 78 19.58 13.79 27.17
N TYR A 79 18.69 13.26 28.03
CA TYR A 79 17.48 12.57 27.62
C TYR A 79 16.60 13.47 26.71
N CYS A 80 16.35 14.71 27.13
CA CYS A 80 15.55 15.68 26.38
C CYS A 80 16.19 16.05 25.04
N LEU A 81 17.51 16.26 25.01
CA LEU A 81 18.27 16.57 23.78
C LEU A 81 18.16 15.42 22.78
N LYS A 82 18.29 14.17 23.25
CA LYS A 82 18.13 12.99 22.38
C LYS A 82 16.71 12.90 21.82
N ASP A 83 15.68 13.13 22.65
CA ASP A 83 14.28 13.14 22.21
C ASP A 83 13.98 14.27 21.21
N ALA A 84 14.65 15.42 21.29
CA ALA A 84 14.54 16.51 20.32
C ALA A 84 15.32 16.24 19.02
N TYR A 85 16.46 15.53 19.10
CA TYR A 85 17.34 15.25 17.96
C TYR A 85 16.85 14.08 17.08
N LEU A 86 16.27 13.04 17.68
CA LEU A 86 15.77 11.87 16.94
C LEU A 86 14.74 12.23 15.83
N PRO A 87 13.75 13.11 16.05
CA PRO A 87 12.86 13.58 14.99
C PRO A 87 13.57 14.20 13.79
N LEU A 88 14.63 14.99 14.00
CA LEU A 88 15.41 15.58 12.91
C LEU A 88 16.10 14.50 12.09
N ARG A 89 16.76 13.54 12.76
CA ARG A 89 17.39 12.41 12.09
C ARG A 89 16.41 11.53 11.32
N LEU A 90 15.20 11.35 11.85
CA LEU A 90 14.13 10.63 11.16
C LEU A 90 13.67 11.40 9.91
N LEU A 91 13.49 12.72 9.99
CA LEU A 91 13.13 13.54 8.82
C LEU A 91 14.18 13.45 7.71
N GLU A 92 15.46 13.48 8.07
CA GLU A 92 16.58 13.31 7.13
C GLU A 92 16.62 11.91 6.54
N LYS A 93 16.57 10.86 7.38
CA LYS A 93 16.64 9.46 6.96
C LYS A 93 15.51 9.08 6.03
N LEU A 94 14.30 9.56 6.30
CA LEU A 94 13.08 9.28 5.53
C LEU A 94 12.89 10.25 4.36
N MET A 95 13.69 11.30 4.28
CA MET A 95 13.64 12.34 3.25
C MET A 95 12.26 12.98 3.09
N SER A 96 11.51 13.04 4.18
CA SER A 96 10.11 13.43 4.18
C SER A 96 9.90 14.82 3.57
N LEU A 97 10.78 15.77 3.91
CA LEU A 97 10.71 17.14 3.40
C LEU A 97 10.81 17.17 1.86
N ILE A 98 11.79 16.48 1.31
CA ILE A 98 12.05 16.42 -0.14
C ILE A 98 10.88 15.76 -0.86
N ASN A 99 10.41 14.63 -0.36
CA ASN A 99 9.27 13.91 -0.95
C ASN A 99 8.00 14.75 -0.97
N TYR A 100 7.71 15.49 0.11
CA TYR A 100 6.56 16.39 0.15
C TYR A 100 6.74 17.63 -0.74
N MET A 101 7.94 18.18 -0.85
CA MET A 101 8.21 19.28 -1.79
C MET A 101 7.98 18.86 -3.24
N GLU A 102 8.47 17.69 -3.64
CA GLU A 102 8.25 17.16 -4.99
C GLU A 102 6.77 16.85 -5.24
N MET A 103 6.07 16.28 -4.25
CA MET A 103 4.62 16.07 -4.34
C MET A 103 3.86 17.40 -4.51
N ALA A 104 4.22 18.45 -3.77
CA ALA A 104 3.62 19.77 -3.91
C ALA A 104 3.87 20.37 -5.31
N ARG A 105 5.09 20.24 -5.83
CA ARG A 105 5.46 20.70 -7.18
C ARG A 105 4.68 19.96 -8.27
N VAL A 106 4.55 18.64 -8.16
CA VAL A 106 3.82 17.80 -9.12
C VAL A 106 2.32 18.09 -9.12
N THR A 107 1.73 18.19 -7.93
CA THR A 107 0.26 18.30 -7.80
C THR A 107 -0.25 19.73 -7.74
N GLY A 108 0.65 20.71 -7.56
CA GLY A 108 0.31 22.12 -7.54
C GLY A 108 -0.46 22.57 -6.30
N VAL A 109 -0.33 21.85 -5.17
CA VAL A 109 -0.98 22.20 -3.90
C VAL A 109 0.05 22.71 -2.87
N PRO A 110 -0.38 23.58 -1.93
CA PRO A 110 0.45 23.98 -0.79
C PRO A 110 0.96 22.79 0.03
N MET A 111 2.17 22.90 0.59
CA MET A 111 2.82 21.80 1.30
C MET A 111 2.03 21.36 2.55
N ASN A 112 1.45 22.30 3.29
CA ASN A 112 0.59 22.03 4.45
C ASN A 112 -0.63 21.15 4.09
N TYR A 113 -1.17 21.26 2.88
CA TYR A 113 -2.30 20.42 2.44
C TYR A 113 -1.91 18.94 2.33
N LEU A 114 -0.64 18.62 2.12
CA LEU A 114 -0.18 17.22 2.01
C LEU A 114 -0.31 16.47 3.34
N LEU A 115 -0.17 17.17 4.46
CA LEU A 115 -0.31 16.61 5.81
C LEU A 115 -1.75 16.70 6.33
N GLN A 116 -2.45 17.78 5.99
CA GLN A 116 -3.77 18.09 6.55
C GLN A 116 -4.94 17.54 5.71
N ARG A 117 -4.75 17.31 4.41
CA ARG A 117 -5.83 16.89 3.50
C ARG A 117 -5.55 15.53 2.85
N GLY A 118 -6.58 14.96 2.22
CA GLY A 118 -6.51 13.68 1.50
C GLY A 118 -5.97 13.81 0.07
N GLN A 119 -6.06 12.73 -0.70
CA GLN A 119 -5.58 12.70 -2.09
C GLN A 119 -6.47 13.53 -3.05
N GLN A 120 -7.77 13.67 -2.75
CA GLN A 120 -8.73 14.32 -3.66
C GLN A 120 -8.36 15.77 -4.02
N ILE A 121 -7.82 16.55 -3.07
CA ILE A 121 -7.43 17.95 -3.34
C ILE A 121 -6.32 18.07 -4.39
N LYS A 122 -5.43 17.08 -4.44
CA LYS A 122 -4.31 17.02 -5.39
C LYS A 122 -4.82 16.78 -6.80
N VAL A 123 -5.80 15.89 -6.96
CA VAL A 123 -6.41 15.59 -8.26
C VAL A 123 -7.26 16.76 -8.72
N ILE A 124 -8.09 17.34 -7.84
CA ILE A 124 -8.87 18.55 -8.13
C ILE A 124 -7.98 19.71 -8.59
N SER A 125 -6.84 19.96 -7.93
CA SER A 125 -5.93 21.03 -8.34
C SER A 125 -5.43 20.85 -9.78
N GLN A 126 -5.08 19.62 -10.16
CA GLN A 126 -4.63 19.30 -11.51
C GLN A 126 -5.76 19.42 -12.54
N ILE A 127 -6.96 18.92 -12.22
CA ILE A 127 -8.13 19.06 -13.09
C ILE A 127 -8.46 20.54 -13.30
N LEU A 128 -8.49 21.36 -12.25
CA LEU A 128 -8.78 22.80 -12.35
C LEU A 128 -7.77 23.54 -13.23
N ARG A 129 -6.47 23.25 -13.09
CA ARG A 129 -5.42 23.84 -13.95
C ARG A 129 -5.66 23.49 -15.42
N LYS A 130 -5.99 22.23 -15.71
CA LYS A 130 -6.27 21.77 -17.08
C LYS A 130 -7.60 22.27 -17.64
N CYS A 131 -8.62 22.41 -16.80
CA CYS A 131 -9.88 23.05 -17.18
C CYS A 131 -9.67 24.51 -17.58
N LYS A 132 -8.84 25.26 -16.84
CA LYS A 132 -8.49 26.65 -17.19
C LYS A 132 -7.79 26.74 -18.55
N GLU A 133 -6.90 25.81 -18.89
CA GLU A 133 -6.21 25.77 -20.20
C GLU A 133 -7.18 25.51 -21.36
N LYS A 134 -8.30 24.83 -21.11
CA LYS A 134 -9.29 24.44 -22.14
C LYS A 134 -10.60 25.21 -22.08
N ASP A 135 -10.67 26.27 -21.29
CA ASP A 135 -11.87 27.06 -21.05
C ASP A 135 -13.09 26.22 -20.64
N LEU A 136 -12.88 25.29 -19.70
CA LEU A 136 -13.91 24.41 -19.16
C LEU A 136 -14.24 24.76 -17.71
N LEU A 137 -15.50 24.62 -17.34
CA LEU A 137 -15.99 24.77 -15.97
C LEU A 137 -16.26 23.40 -15.33
N ILE A 138 -15.98 23.28 -14.04
CA ILE A 138 -16.32 22.09 -13.25
C ILE A 138 -17.68 22.33 -12.58
N PRO A 139 -18.66 21.43 -12.75
CA PRO A 139 -19.96 21.59 -12.12
C PRO A 139 -19.87 21.40 -10.60
N ALA A 140 -20.65 22.18 -9.86
CA ALA A 140 -20.83 22.00 -8.42
C ALA A 140 -21.92 20.95 -8.16
N LEU A 141 -21.52 19.67 -8.11
CA LEU A 141 -22.45 18.57 -7.85
C LEU A 141 -22.86 18.54 -6.36
N LYS A 142 -24.15 18.49 -6.08
CA LYS A 142 -24.68 18.13 -4.76
C LYS A 142 -24.63 16.60 -4.64
N ILE A 143 -23.79 16.09 -3.75
CA ILE A 143 -23.70 14.65 -3.49
C ILE A 143 -24.81 14.31 -2.50
N SER A 144 -25.91 13.77 -2.99
CA SER A 144 -26.98 13.22 -2.18
C SER A 144 -26.89 11.70 -2.25
N GLU A 145 -26.53 11.10 -1.12
CA GLU A 145 -26.45 9.66 -0.86
C GLU A 145 -25.32 8.89 -1.57
N THR A 146 -24.72 7.94 -0.83
CA THR A 146 -23.79 6.95 -1.36
C THR A 146 -24.60 5.90 -2.11
N GLY A 147 -24.38 5.80 -3.43
CA GLY A 147 -24.96 4.72 -4.23
C GLY A 147 -24.32 3.36 -3.94
N ASP A 148 -24.82 2.32 -4.60
CA ASP A 148 -24.30 0.96 -4.43
C ASP A 148 -22.81 0.84 -4.85
N ASP A 149 -22.09 -0.06 -4.18
CA ASP A 149 -20.74 -0.43 -4.57
C ASP A 149 -20.73 -1.06 -5.98
N PHE A 150 -19.69 -0.78 -6.77
CA PHE A 150 -19.53 -1.35 -8.11
C PHE A 150 -18.54 -2.52 -8.13
N THR A 151 -18.68 -3.40 -9.12
CA THR A 151 -17.79 -4.57 -9.28
C THR A 151 -16.34 -4.14 -9.53
N GLY A 152 -15.45 -4.48 -8.59
CA GLY A 152 -14.02 -4.20 -8.68
C GLY A 152 -13.22 -5.14 -9.60
N ALA A 153 -11.93 -5.28 -9.30
CA ALA A 153 -11.02 -6.13 -10.07
C ALA A 153 -11.32 -7.64 -9.93
N THR A 154 -10.93 -8.42 -10.94
CA THR A 154 -10.95 -9.89 -10.89
C THR A 154 -9.67 -10.44 -10.29
N VAL A 155 -9.80 -11.52 -9.54
CA VAL A 155 -8.68 -12.36 -9.09
C VAL A 155 -8.91 -13.75 -9.67
N ILE A 156 -7.98 -14.20 -10.52
CA ILE A 156 -8.03 -15.54 -11.12
C ILE A 156 -7.96 -16.58 -9.99
N GLU A 157 -8.76 -17.65 -10.10
CA GLU A 157 -8.73 -18.71 -9.11
C GLU A 157 -7.33 -19.35 -9.04
N PRO A 158 -6.70 -19.38 -7.84
CA PRO A 158 -5.37 -19.94 -7.68
C PRO A 158 -5.40 -21.45 -7.84
N ILE A 159 -4.49 -21.97 -8.66
CA ILE A 159 -4.11 -23.38 -8.58
C ILE A 159 -3.17 -23.49 -7.39
N ARG A 160 -3.73 -23.89 -6.24
CA ARG A 160 -3.01 -23.91 -4.97
C ARG A 160 -1.95 -25.01 -4.98
N GLY A 161 -0.83 -24.77 -4.31
CA GLY A 161 0.22 -25.76 -4.16
C GLY A 161 1.58 -25.17 -3.86
N TYR A 162 2.53 -26.09 -3.69
CA TYR A 162 3.95 -25.80 -3.65
C TYR A 162 4.55 -26.10 -5.02
N TYR A 163 5.24 -25.11 -5.58
CA TYR A 163 5.86 -25.16 -6.89
C TYR A 163 7.38 -25.10 -6.74
N ASP A 164 8.06 -26.23 -6.95
CA ASP A 164 9.52 -26.31 -7.06
C ASP A 164 10.00 -26.12 -8.51
N THR A 165 9.31 -25.26 -9.25
CA THR A 165 9.72 -24.82 -10.59
C THR A 165 9.53 -23.31 -10.67
N PRO A 166 10.40 -22.58 -11.39
CA PRO A 166 10.23 -21.15 -11.62
C PRO A 166 8.82 -20.75 -12.07
N ILE A 167 8.24 -19.79 -11.36
CA ILE A 167 6.96 -19.15 -11.70
C ILE A 167 7.24 -17.72 -12.13
N THR A 168 7.00 -17.42 -13.40
CA THR A 168 7.23 -16.10 -13.98
C THR A 168 6.04 -15.20 -13.70
N THR A 169 6.29 -13.97 -13.22
CA THR A 169 5.23 -12.96 -13.04
C THR A 169 5.35 -11.87 -14.09
N LEU A 170 4.26 -11.65 -14.82
CA LEU A 170 4.10 -10.52 -15.73
C LEU A 170 3.06 -9.54 -15.16
N ASP A 171 3.32 -8.24 -15.28
CA ASP A 171 2.48 -7.18 -14.69
C ASP A 171 2.23 -6.04 -15.69
N PHE A 172 1.02 -5.47 -15.68
CA PHE A 172 0.67 -4.33 -16.52
C PHE A 172 1.25 -3.03 -15.96
N SER A 173 2.10 -2.37 -16.73
CA SER A 173 2.68 -1.09 -16.31
C SER A 173 1.61 -0.01 -16.22
N SER A 174 1.19 0.33 -14.99
CA SER A 174 0.19 1.36 -14.69
C SER A 174 -1.17 1.08 -15.34
N LEU A 175 -1.71 -0.13 -15.10
CA LEU A 175 -2.93 -0.67 -15.74
C LEU A 175 -4.06 0.36 -15.89
N TYR A 176 -4.60 0.88 -14.77
CA TYR A 176 -5.76 1.77 -14.82
C TYR A 176 -5.48 3.10 -15.52
N PRO A 177 -4.37 3.82 -15.24
CA PRO A 177 -3.97 4.96 -16.07
C PRO A 177 -3.89 4.64 -17.57
N SER A 178 -3.29 3.52 -17.94
CA SER A 178 -3.13 3.12 -19.35
C SER A 178 -4.48 2.81 -20.01
N ILE A 179 -5.42 2.17 -19.30
CA ILE A 179 -6.79 1.93 -19.80
C ILE A 179 -7.49 3.27 -20.06
N MET A 180 -7.44 4.20 -19.10
CA MET A 180 -8.06 5.51 -19.25
C MET A 180 -7.51 6.27 -20.46
N GLN A 181 -6.21 6.16 -20.73
CA GLN A 181 -5.56 6.78 -21.88
C GLN A 181 -5.94 6.09 -23.20
N ALA A 182 -5.80 4.76 -23.27
CA ALA A 182 -6.02 3.99 -24.50
C ALA A 182 -7.45 4.12 -25.02
N TYR A 183 -8.43 4.17 -24.10
CA TYR A 183 -9.86 4.24 -24.43
C TYR A 183 -10.47 5.63 -24.22
N ASN A 184 -9.64 6.67 -24.05
CA ASN A 184 -10.06 8.09 -23.91
C ASN A 184 -11.14 8.32 -22.83
N LEU A 185 -11.04 7.64 -21.69
CA LEU A 185 -12.05 7.69 -20.62
C LEU A 185 -11.89 8.97 -19.79
N CYS A 186 -12.90 9.85 -19.82
CA CYS A 186 -12.88 11.13 -19.14
C CYS A 186 -14.30 11.67 -18.89
N TYR A 187 -14.45 12.54 -17.87
CA TYR A 187 -15.68 13.31 -17.66
C TYR A 187 -16.17 14.04 -18.92
N SER A 188 -15.23 14.63 -19.68
CA SER A 188 -15.52 15.43 -20.87
C SER A 188 -15.77 14.60 -22.13
N THR A 189 -15.65 13.27 -22.07
CA THR A 189 -15.83 12.35 -23.21
C THR A 189 -16.95 11.34 -22.98
N LEU A 190 -17.52 11.29 -21.77
CA LEU A 190 -18.66 10.45 -21.43
C LEU A 190 -19.93 10.92 -22.17
N ILE A 191 -20.64 9.97 -22.77
CA ILE A 191 -21.91 10.22 -23.46
C ILE A 191 -23.05 9.82 -22.53
N ASN A 192 -23.73 10.83 -21.95
CA ASN A 192 -24.85 10.63 -21.03
C ASN A 192 -26.23 10.70 -21.71
N ASP A 193 -26.30 11.20 -22.94
CA ASP A 193 -27.55 11.36 -23.69
C ASP A 193 -27.52 10.48 -24.95
N GLY A 194 -28.49 9.56 -25.05
CA GLY A 194 -28.66 8.69 -26.20
C GLY A 194 -28.90 9.44 -27.52
N ARG A 195 -29.40 10.68 -27.48
CA ARG A 195 -29.56 11.52 -28.67
C ARG A 195 -28.23 11.92 -29.28
N ILE A 196 -27.23 12.22 -28.44
CA ILE A 196 -25.87 12.53 -28.90
C ILE A 196 -25.27 11.28 -29.57
N LYS A 197 -25.51 10.09 -29.00
CA LYS A 197 -25.06 8.83 -29.60
C LYS A 197 -25.59 8.62 -31.02
N GLN A 198 -26.84 9.01 -31.29
CA GLN A 198 -27.45 8.87 -32.63
C GLN A 198 -26.85 9.81 -33.68
N THR A 199 -26.22 10.91 -33.25
CA THR A 199 -25.56 11.87 -34.17
C THR A 199 -24.12 11.50 -34.52
N LEU A 200 -23.56 10.50 -33.84
CA LEU A 200 -22.17 10.08 -33.99
C LEU A 200 -22.07 8.84 -34.88
N SER A 201 -21.00 8.79 -35.67
CA SER A 201 -20.63 7.61 -36.46
C SER A 201 -20.05 6.52 -35.54
N ASP A 202 -20.06 5.26 -35.99
CA ASP A 202 -19.61 4.12 -35.17
C ASP A 202 -18.11 4.18 -34.78
N ASP A 203 -17.28 4.94 -35.51
CA ASP A 203 -15.86 5.13 -35.20
C ASP A 203 -15.58 6.38 -34.32
N GLU A 204 -16.61 7.14 -34.00
CA GLU A 204 -16.54 8.36 -33.18
C GLU A 204 -16.81 8.10 -31.71
N TYR A 205 -17.30 6.92 -31.35
CA TYR A 205 -17.50 6.49 -29.96
C TYR A 205 -17.13 5.02 -29.74
N ILE A 206 -16.94 4.66 -28.47
CA ILE A 206 -16.78 3.27 -28.03
C ILE A 206 -17.84 2.95 -26.99
N THR A 207 -18.23 1.68 -26.92
CA THR A 207 -19.02 1.14 -25.80
C THR A 207 -18.11 0.26 -24.96
N THR A 208 -18.03 0.54 -23.66
CA THR A 208 -17.17 -0.20 -22.73
C THR A 208 -17.83 -1.53 -22.33
N PRO A 209 -17.10 -2.50 -21.76
CA PRO A 209 -17.67 -3.77 -21.33
C PRO A 209 -18.70 -3.61 -20.20
N SER A 210 -18.76 -2.46 -19.53
CA SER A 210 -19.81 -2.12 -18.57
C SER A 210 -21.04 -1.44 -19.21
N GLY A 211 -21.08 -1.28 -20.54
CA GLY A 211 -22.17 -0.67 -21.29
C GLY A 211 -22.12 0.86 -21.41
N ASN A 212 -21.11 1.52 -20.83
CA ASN A 212 -20.99 2.98 -20.88
C ASN A 212 -20.40 3.44 -22.22
N CYS A 213 -20.82 4.60 -22.72
CA CYS A 213 -20.38 5.12 -24.02
C CYS A 213 -19.44 6.33 -23.86
N PHE A 214 -18.33 6.35 -24.60
CA PHE A 214 -17.37 7.46 -24.59
C PHE A 214 -16.97 7.84 -26.02
N VAL A 215 -16.83 9.13 -26.31
CA VAL A 215 -16.32 9.59 -27.62
C VAL A 215 -14.83 9.26 -27.76
N THR A 216 -14.41 8.95 -28.99
CA THR A 216 -13.00 8.71 -29.31
C THR A 216 -12.21 10.01 -29.35
N ALA A 217 -10.88 9.90 -29.35
CA ALA A 217 -10.00 11.06 -29.42
C ALA A 217 -10.14 11.85 -30.74
N LYS A 218 -10.78 11.28 -31.77
CA LYS A 218 -11.11 11.96 -33.04
C LYS A 218 -12.05 13.15 -32.83
N VAL A 219 -13.08 12.97 -32.01
CA VAL A 219 -14.07 14.01 -31.70
C VAL A 219 -13.52 14.93 -30.61
N ARG A 220 -13.01 14.35 -29.52
CA ARG A 220 -12.51 15.12 -28.38
C ARG A 220 -11.49 14.34 -27.58
N ARG A 221 -10.31 14.93 -27.38
CA ARG A 221 -9.31 14.41 -26.44
C ARG A 221 -9.70 14.75 -25.00
N GLY A 222 -9.89 13.72 -24.16
CA GLY A 222 -10.27 13.88 -22.76
C GLY A 222 -9.23 14.58 -21.91
N LEU A 223 -9.68 15.29 -20.86
CA LEU A 223 -8.83 15.93 -19.85
C LEU A 223 -8.01 14.92 -19.03
N LEU A 224 -8.64 13.85 -18.55
CA LEU A 224 -7.97 12.85 -17.70
C LEU A 224 -6.85 12.10 -18.45
N PRO A 225 -7.04 11.62 -19.70
CA PRO A 225 -5.96 11.07 -20.51
C PRO A 225 -4.76 12.00 -20.62
N GLU A 226 -4.98 13.30 -20.83
CA GLU A 226 -3.90 14.29 -20.95
C GLU A 226 -3.17 14.54 -19.62
N ILE A 227 -3.90 14.61 -18.50
CA ILE A 227 -3.29 14.68 -17.16
C ILE A 227 -2.41 13.45 -16.92
N LEU A 228 -2.94 12.26 -17.18
CA LEU A 228 -2.22 11.00 -17.00
C LEU A 228 -0.98 10.91 -17.89
N GLU A 229 -1.07 11.35 -19.14
CA GLU A 229 0.06 11.39 -20.06
C GLU A 229 1.17 12.31 -19.58
N ASN A 230 0.83 13.50 -19.11
CA ASN A 230 1.80 14.43 -18.53
C ASN A 230 2.48 13.85 -17.29
N LEU A 231 1.70 13.23 -16.39
CA LEU A 231 2.23 12.58 -15.18
C LEU A 231 3.15 11.40 -15.51
N LEU A 232 2.74 10.52 -16.41
CA LEU A 232 3.51 9.33 -16.78
C LEU A 232 4.76 9.69 -17.61
N SER A 233 4.66 10.66 -18.52
CA SER A 233 5.80 11.19 -19.28
C SER A 233 6.82 11.84 -18.34
N ALA A 234 6.37 12.69 -17.42
CA ALA A 234 7.25 13.27 -16.40
C ALA A 234 7.89 12.19 -15.51
N ARG A 235 7.15 11.12 -15.19
CA ARG A 235 7.69 9.99 -14.40
C ARG A 235 8.77 9.25 -15.18
N LYS A 236 8.55 8.99 -16.46
CA LYS A 236 9.54 8.36 -17.34
C LYS A 236 10.82 9.19 -17.41
N LYS A 237 10.71 10.51 -17.59
CA LYS A 237 11.85 11.44 -17.57
C LYS A 237 12.58 11.43 -16.23
N ALA A 238 11.85 11.49 -15.11
CA ALA A 238 12.46 11.43 -13.77
C ALA A 238 13.23 10.12 -13.54
N LYS A 239 12.68 8.97 -13.96
CA LYS A 239 13.38 7.67 -13.88
C LYS A 239 14.62 7.62 -14.78
N GLN A 240 14.59 8.26 -15.95
CA GLN A 240 15.75 8.32 -16.84
C GLN A 240 16.87 9.17 -16.25
N MET A 241 16.56 10.39 -15.80
CA MET A 241 17.50 11.26 -15.11
C MET A 241 18.12 10.57 -13.89
N MET A 242 17.33 9.80 -13.14
CA MET A 242 17.80 9.07 -11.97
C MET A 242 18.82 7.97 -12.30
N LYS A 243 18.75 7.37 -13.50
CA LYS A 243 19.73 6.36 -13.94
C LYS A 243 21.06 6.98 -14.35
N GLU A 244 21.02 8.19 -14.90
CA GLU A 244 22.20 8.93 -15.39
C GLU A 244 22.88 9.74 -14.27
N GLU A 245 22.13 10.10 -13.23
CA GLU A 245 22.63 10.88 -12.11
C GLU A 245 23.66 10.08 -11.30
N THR A 246 24.72 10.75 -10.87
CA THR A 246 25.79 10.16 -10.06
C THR A 246 25.72 10.62 -8.61
N ASP A 247 25.23 11.83 -8.36
CA ASP A 247 25.08 12.38 -7.02
C ASP A 247 23.95 11.66 -6.24
N GLU A 248 24.32 11.06 -5.12
CA GLU A 248 23.40 10.26 -4.29
C GLU A 248 22.24 11.09 -3.72
N PHE A 249 22.46 12.37 -3.43
CA PHE A 249 21.38 13.23 -2.93
C PHE A 249 20.37 13.55 -4.04
N ARG A 250 20.84 13.93 -5.23
CA ARG A 250 19.99 14.19 -6.40
C ARG A 250 19.26 12.95 -6.87
N LYS A 251 19.89 11.76 -6.88
CA LYS A 251 19.20 10.49 -7.16
C LYS A 251 17.98 10.31 -6.26
N LYS A 252 18.14 10.58 -4.96
CA LYS A 252 17.05 10.44 -4.00
C LYS A 252 15.95 11.49 -4.19
N VAL A 253 16.29 12.73 -4.55
CA VAL A 253 15.30 13.76 -4.96
C VAL A 253 14.50 13.28 -6.16
N LEU A 254 15.17 12.71 -7.17
CA LEU A 254 14.54 12.16 -8.37
C LEU A 254 13.67 10.94 -8.05
N ASP A 255 14.06 10.10 -7.09
CA ASP A 255 13.24 8.99 -6.61
C ASP A 255 11.96 9.49 -5.91
N GLY A 256 12.09 10.50 -5.04
CA GLY A 256 10.94 11.18 -4.42
C GLY A 256 9.98 11.73 -5.47
N ARG A 257 10.51 12.36 -6.53
CA ARG A 257 9.74 12.89 -7.65
C ARG A 257 9.01 11.79 -8.44
N GLN A 258 9.69 10.69 -8.81
CA GLN A 258 9.03 9.61 -9.58
C GLN A 258 7.94 8.92 -8.74
N ASN A 259 8.15 8.77 -7.44
CA ASN A 259 7.16 8.23 -6.50
C ASN A 259 5.93 9.15 -6.41
N ALA A 260 6.15 10.46 -6.30
CA ALA A 260 5.06 11.43 -6.26
C ALA A 260 4.19 11.40 -7.54
N LEU A 261 4.84 11.29 -8.70
CA LEU A 261 4.17 11.15 -10.00
C LEU A 261 3.37 9.84 -10.10
N LYS A 262 3.93 8.72 -9.62
CA LYS A 262 3.25 7.42 -9.55
C LYS A 262 1.98 7.49 -8.70
N ILE A 263 2.09 8.02 -7.48
CA ILE A 263 0.96 8.12 -6.54
C ILE A 263 -0.12 9.03 -7.13
N SER A 264 0.28 10.15 -7.73
CA SER A 264 -0.65 11.10 -8.36
C SER A 264 -1.42 10.45 -9.51
N ALA A 265 -0.74 9.72 -10.40
CA ALA A 265 -1.38 9.02 -11.52
C ALA A 265 -2.40 7.97 -11.04
N ASN A 266 -2.04 7.15 -10.07
CA ASN A 266 -2.95 6.14 -9.49
C ASN A 266 -4.15 6.77 -8.76
N SER A 267 -3.96 7.97 -8.20
CA SER A 267 -5.03 8.70 -7.49
C SER A 267 -6.07 9.28 -8.45
N VAL A 268 -5.74 9.52 -9.72
CA VAL A 268 -6.71 10.05 -10.71
C VAL A 268 -7.87 9.07 -10.91
N TYR A 269 -7.59 7.78 -11.10
CA TYR A 269 -8.63 6.75 -11.18
C TYR A 269 -9.46 6.71 -9.88
N GLY A 270 -8.81 6.61 -8.73
CA GLY A 270 -9.50 6.52 -7.44
C GLY A 270 -10.35 7.75 -7.11
N PHE A 271 -10.01 8.90 -7.67
CA PHE A 271 -10.82 10.12 -7.56
C PHE A 271 -12.17 10.00 -8.30
N THR A 272 -12.19 9.37 -9.47
CA THR A 272 -13.44 9.17 -10.23
C THR A 272 -14.42 8.23 -9.51
N GLY A 273 -13.92 7.21 -8.80
CA GLY A 273 -14.73 6.24 -8.08
C GLY A 273 -15.11 6.64 -6.65
N ALA A 274 -14.62 7.77 -6.15
CA ALA A 274 -14.88 8.21 -4.79
C ALA A 274 -16.29 8.83 -4.69
N GLN A 275 -17.29 8.02 -4.34
CA GLN A 275 -18.67 8.46 -4.12
C GLN A 275 -18.76 9.61 -3.10
N VAL A 276 -18.00 9.52 -2.01
CA VAL A 276 -17.80 10.62 -1.06
C VAL A 276 -16.66 11.51 -1.56
N GLY A 277 -16.95 12.36 -2.56
CA GLY A 277 -15.94 13.17 -3.23
C GLY A 277 -16.54 14.30 -4.06
N LYS A 278 -15.71 15.25 -4.49
CA LYS A 278 -16.20 16.48 -5.16
C LYS A 278 -16.74 16.27 -6.58
N LEU A 279 -16.35 15.20 -7.26
CA LEU A 279 -16.71 14.94 -8.67
C LEU A 279 -16.73 13.42 -8.96
N PRO A 280 -17.62 12.65 -8.31
CA PRO A 280 -17.74 11.22 -8.59
C PRO A 280 -18.26 10.98 -10.02
N CYS A 281 -17.74 9.95 -10.67
CA CYS A 281 -18.23 9.43 -11.95
C CYS A 281 -17.96 7.92 -11.97
N LEU A 282 -18.97 7.16 -11.57
CA LEU A 282 -18.88 5.71 -11.42
C LEU A 282 -18.78 5.02 -12.78
N GLU A 283 -19.32 5.62 -13.84
CA GLU A 283 -19.28 5.14 -15.22
C GLU A 283 -17.84 4.95 -15.70
N ILE A 284 -16.95 5.88 -15.34
CA ILE A 284 -15.51 5.77 -15.64
C ILE A 284 -14.90 4.62 -14.84
N SER A 285 -15.16 4.55 -13.53
CA SER A 285 -14.56 3.53 -12.66
C SER A 285 -15.01 2.10 -13.00
N GLN A 286 -16.30 1.93 -13.29
CA GLN A 286 -16.88 0.68 -13.78
C GLN A 286 -16.28 0.28 -15.12
N SER A 287 -16.12 1.22 -16.05
CA SER A 287 -15.51 0.95 -17.36
C SER A 287 -14.05 0.53 -17.23
N VAL A 288 -13.26 1.23 -16.41
CA VAL A 288 -11.85 0.91 -16.16
C VAL A 288 -11.68 -0.48 -15.56
N THR A 289 -12.48 -0.80 -14.54
CA THR A 289 -12.42 -2.13 -13.92
C THR A 289 -12.90 -3.22 -14.86
N ALA A 290 -13.93 -2.97 -15.67
CA ALA A 290 -14.43 -3.93 -16.65
C ALA A 290 -13.39 -4.24 -17.74
N PHE A 291 -12.72 -3.22 -18.30
CA PHE A 291 -11.58 -3.44 -19.20
C PHE A 291 -10.45 -4.20 -18.51
N GLY A 292 -10.12 -3.89 -17.25
CA GLY A 292 -9.11 -4.62 -16.50
C GLY A 292 -9.42 -6.13 -16.39
N ARG A 293 -10.69 -6.48 -16.15
CA ARG A 293 -11.15 -7.88 -16.12
C ARG A 293 -11.04 -8.57 -17.48
N GLU A 294 -11.45 -7.91 -18.56
CA GLU A 294 -11.33 -8.47 -19.90
C GLU A 294 -9.86 -8.67 -20.30
N MET A 295 -9.00 -7.70 -19.97
CA MET A 295 -7.58 -7.75 -20.29
C MET A 295 -6.85 -8.89 -19.59
N ILE A 296 -7.15 -9.17 -18.32
CA ILE A 296 -6.47 -10.25 -17.59
C ILE A 296 -6.90 -11.63 -18.12
N GLU A 297 -8.18 -11.81 -18.46
CA GLU A 297 -8.67 -13.06 -19.08
C GLU A 297 -8.12 -13.24 -20.49
N LYS A 298 -8.08 -12.17 -21.30
CA LYS A 298 -7.44 -12.19 -22.62
C LYS A 298 -5.95 -12.52 -22.51
N THR A 299 -5.25 -11.93 -21.55
CA THR A 299 -3.82 -12.21 -21.29
C THR A 299 -3.60 -13.68 -20.95
N LYS A 300 -4.43 -14.23 -20.06
CA LYS A 300 -4.39 -15.65 -19.72
C LYS A 300 -4.59 -16.53 -20.95
N ALA A 301 -5.65 -16.29 -21.73
CA ALA A 301 -5.95 -17.08 -22.91
C ALA A 301 -4.84 -17.02 -23.98
N LEU A 302 -4.26 -15.85 -24.20
CA LEU A 302 -3.14 -15.69 -25.12
C LEU A 302 -1.88 -16.42 -24.63
N ILE A 303 -1.55 -16.36 -23.33
CA ILE A 303 -0.39 -17.09 -22.79
C ILE A 303 -0.56 -18.59 -22.98
N GLU A 304 -1.73 -19.13 -22.61
CA GLU A 304 -2.01 -20.57 -22.67
C GLU A 304 -2.17 -21.09 -24.11
N SER A 305 -2.37 -20.22 -25.11
CA SER A 305 -2.46 -20.60 -26.53
C SER A 305 -1.19 -20.34 -27.34
N GLU A 306 -0.37 -19.34 -26.98
CA GLU A 306 0.88 -19.01 -27.66
C GLU A 306 2.06 -19.87 -27.21
N PHE A 307 2.15 -20.19 -25.92
CA PHE A 307 3.29 -20.88 -25.34
C PHE A 307 2.96 -22.36 -25.10
N THR A 308 2.83 -23.12 -26.19
CA THR A 308 2.45 -24.54 -26.17
C THR A 308 3.45 -25.44 -26.90
N ILE A 309 3.42 -26.73 -26.60
CA ILE A 309 4.26 -27.75 -27.26
C ILE A 309 3.99 -27.77 -28.77
N ALA A 310 2.73 -27.61 -29.18
CA ALA A 310 2.33 -27.54 -30.58
C ALA A 310 2.98 -26.37 -31.35
N LYS A 311 3.37 -25.29 -30.66
CA LYS A 311 4.08 -24.13 -31.22
C LYS A 311 5.60 -24.18 -31.03
N GLY A 312 6.14 -25.34 -30.62
CA GLY A 312 7.57 -25.59 -30.53
C GLY A 312 8.21 -25.24 -29.18
N TYR A 313 7.42 -25.02 -28.12
CA TYR A 313 7.94 -24.83 -26.76
C TYR A 313 8.10 -26.19 -26.04
N GLU A 314 8.95 -26.25 -25.02
CA GLU A 314 9.24 -27.50 -24.29
C GLU A 314 8.02 -28.03 -23.52
N ASN A 315 7.19 -27.12 -22.99
CA ASN A 315 6.03 -27.46 -22.17
C ASN A 315 4.88 -26.49 -22.48
N ASP A 316 3.66 -26.90 -22.16
CA ASP A 316 2.49 -26.02 -22.22
C ASP A 316 2.49 -25.06 -21.02
N ALA A 317 2.50 -23.77 -21.31
CA ALA A 317 2.40 -22.73 -20.31
C ALA A 317 1.01 -22.73 -19.67
N LYS A 318 0.97 -22.54 -18.35
CA LYS A 318 -0.28 -22.45 -17.60
C LYS A 318 -0.28 -21.26 -16.66
N VAL A 319 -1.35 -20.47 -16.67
CA VAL A 319 -1.52 -19.38 -15.70
C VAL A 319 -2.08 -19.97 -14.41
N ILE A 320 -1.27 -20.00 -13.37
CA ILE A 320 -1.63 -20.62 -12.08
C ILE A 320 -2.30 -19.65 -11.11
N TYR A 321 -2.11 -18.34 -11.31
CA TYR A 321 -2.73 -17.29 -10.51
C TYR A 321 -2.66 -15.95 -11.23
N GLY A 322 -3.53 -15.02 -10.84
CA GLY A 322 -3.47 -13.63 -11.27
C GLY A 322 -4.27 -12.73 -10.33
N ASP A 323 -3.75 -11.54 -10.08
CA ASP A 323 -4.35 -10.55 -9.18
C ASP A 323 -4.37 -9.20 -9.88
N THR A 324 -5.56 -8.79 -10.34
CA THR A 324 -5.86 -7.47 -10.92
C THR A 324 -5.06 -7.11 -12.18
N ASP A 325 -3.78 -6.84 -12.04
CA ASP A 325 -2.84 -6.36 -13.06
C ASP A 325 -1.71 -7.33 -13.37
N SER A 326 -1.58 -8.40 -12.59
CA SER A 326 -0.50 -9.38 -12.73
C SER A 326 -0.99 -10.80 -13.01
N VAL A 327 -0.21 -11.54 -13.80
CA VAL A 327 -0.41 -12.98 -14.07
C VAL A 327 0.85 -13.76 -13.71
N MET A 328 0.66 -14.93 -13.08
CA MET A 328 1.71 -15.84 -12.66
C MET A 328 1.66 -17.11 -13.49
N ILE A 329 2.73 -17.36 -14.22
CA ILE A 329 2.80 -18.33 -15.30
C ILE A 329 3.78 -19.44 -14.91
N LYS A 330 3.32 -20.68 -15.00
CA LYS A 330 4.15 -21.86 -14.98
C LYS A 330 4.47 -22.25 -16.41
N PHE A 331 5.69 -21.98 -16.85
CA PHE A 331 6.18 -22.40 -18.18
C PHE A 331 6.69 -23.85 -18.22
N GLY A 332 6.82 -24.53 -17.07
CA GLY A 332 7.37 -25.90 -17.01
C GLY A 332 8.89 -25.99 -17.09
N ILE A 333 9.58 -24.87 -17.34
CA ILE A 333 11.04 -24.76 -17.37
C ILE A 333 11.63 -24.92 -15.96
N LYS A 334 12.78 -25.59 -15.86
CA LYS A 334 13.46 -25.84 -14.57
C LYS A 334 14.47 -24.75 -14.18
N THR A 335 15.07 -24.06 -15.15
CA THR A 335 16.09 -23.05 -14.87
C THR A 335 15.48 -21.65 -14.75
N LEU A 336 15.99 -20.84 -13.81
CA LEU A 336 15.54 -19.47 -13.64
C LEU A 336 15.86 -18.59 -14.85
N GLU A 337 17.04 -18.77 -15.46
CA GLU A 337 17.49 -17.94 -16.57
C GLU A 337 16.58 -18.08 -17.81
N GLU A 338 16.23 -19.32 -18.18
CA GLU A 338 15.33 -19.58 -19.30
C GLU A 338 13.91 -19.11 -18.99
N ALA A 339 13.41 -19.33 -17.77
CA ALA A 339 12.09 -18.82 -17.35
C ALA A 339 12.02 -17.28 -17.40
N MET A 340 13.11 -16.59 -17.06
CA MET A 340 13.19 -15.12 -17.18
C MET A 340 13.25 -14.67 -18.65
N LYS A 341 14.01 -15.36 -19.51
CA LYS A 341 14.05 -15.07 -20.96
C LYS A 341 12.68 -15.25 -21.60
N LEU A 342 12.01 -16.37 -21.31
CA LEU A 342 10.68 -16.69 -21.81
C LEU A 342 9.62 -15.71 -21.28
N GLY A 343 9.74 -15.29 -20.01
CA GLY A 343 8.90 -14.25 -19.43
C GLY A 343 9.02 -12.90 -20.14
N ARG A 344 10.24 -12.49 -20.51
CA ARG A 344 10.46 -11.26 -21.29
C ARG A 344 9.87 -11.37 -22.69
N LEU A 345 10.05 -12.52 -23.35
CA LEU A 345 9.44 -12.79 -24.65
C LEU A 345 7.92 -12.72 -24.57
N ALA A 346 7.31 -13.41 -23.60
CA ALA A 346 5.87 -13.38 -23.36
C ALA A 346 5.35 -11.96 -23.10
N ALA A 347 6.04 -11.17 -22.27
CA ALA A 347 5.66 -9.78 -22.04
C ALA A 347 5.61 -8.97 -23.34
N THR A 348 6.61 -9.10 -24.20
CA THR A 348 6.66 -8.39 -25.50
C THR A 348 5.58 -8.90 -26.46
N THR A 349 5.45 -10.21 -26.65
CA THR A 349 4.48 -10.82 -27.58
C THR A 349 3.05 -10.45 -27.20
N ILE A 350 2.69 -10.58 -25.93
CA ILE A 350 1.32 -10.33 -25.46
C ILE A 350 1.00 -8.82 -25.44
N SER A 351 1.99 -7.95 -25.19
CA SER A 351 1.79 -6.49 -25.26
C SER A 351 1.31 -6.03 -26.63
N SER A 352 1.75 -6.68 -27.72
CA SER A 352 1.35 -6.34 -29.09
C SER A 352 -0.14 -6.57 -29.37
N SER A 353 -0.85 -7.33 -28.52
CA SER A 353 -2.30 -7.60 -28.65
C SER A 353 -3.19 -6.53 -27.99
N PHE A 354 -2.61 -5.48 -27.42
CA PHE A 354 -3.32 -4.39 -26.74
C PHE A 354 -3.00 -3.02 -27.38
N PRO A 355 -3.93 -2.06 -27.34
CA PRO A 355 -3.69 -0.72 -27.86
C PRO A 355 -2.67 0.05 -26.99
N PRO A 356 -1.80 0.87 -27.59
CA PRO A 356 -0.93 1.77 -26.83
C PRO A 356 -1.73 2.70 -25.90
N PRO A 357 -1.25 3.04 -24.69
CA PRO A 357 0.04 2.70 -24.10
C PRO A 357 0.03 1.44 -23.22
N ILE A 358 -0.97 0.57 -23.37
CA ILE A 358 -1.08 -0.65 -22.57
C ILE A 358 0.08 -1.59 -22.94
N LYS A 359 0.83 -2.01 -21.92
CA LYS A 359 1.91 -2.97 -22.07
C LYS A 359 2.09 -3.80 -20.81
N LEU A 360 2.47 -5.05 -21.04
CA LEU A 360 2.85 -6.02 -20.03
C LEU A 360 4.38 -6.00 -19.88
N GLU A 361 4.87 -6.08 -18.65
CA GLU A 361 6.31 -6.13 -18.36
C GLU A 361 6.63 -7.38 -17.54
N PHE A 362 7.76 -8.00 -17.84
CA PHE A 362 8.35 -9.00 -16.94
C PHE A 362 8.79 -8.30 -15.65
N GLU A 363 8.25 -8.75 -14.51
CA GLU A 363 8.60 -8.18 -13.21
C GLU A 363 9.67 -9.01 -12.50
N LYS A 364 9.45 -10.34 -12.41
CA LYS A 364 10.20 -11.25 -11.53
C LYS A 364 9.89 -12.72 -11.82
N CYS A 365 10.70 -13.61 -11.24
CA CYS A 365 10.38 -15.03 -11.07
C CYS A 365 10.33 -15.40 -9.58
N TYR A 366 9.45 -16.32 -9.20
CA TYR A 366 9.49 -16.99 -7.91
C TYR A 366 10.08 -18.39 -8.03
N TYR A 367 11.02 -18.77 -7.15
CA TYR A 367 11.56 -20.13 -7.12
C TYR A 367 12.24 -20.48 -5.78
N PRO A 368 11.65 -21.34 -4.92
CA PRO A 368 10.33 -21.96 -5.05
C PRO A 368 9.18 -20.98 -4.79
N TYR A 369 7.95 -21.42 -5.08
CA TYR A 369 6.72 -20.64 -4.90
C TYR A 369 5.64 -21.44 -4.14
N LEU A 370 5.09 -20.86 -3.08
CA LEU A 370 4.03 -21.43 -2.26
C LEU A 370 2.75 -20.59 -2.39
N LEU A 371 1.75 -21.14 -3.09
CA LEU A 371 0.46 -20.50 -3.31
C LEU A 371 -0.61 -21.14 -2.43
N ILE A 372 -1.04 -20.42 -1.40
CA ILE A 372 -1.98 -20.92 -0.39
C ILE A 372 -3.41 -20.58 -0.79
N ASN A 373 -3.68 -19.31 -1.11
CA ASN A 373 -5.01 -18.84 -1.49
C ASN A 373 -4.94 -17.49 -2.22
N LYS A 374 -6.08 -16.95 -2.64
CA LYS A 374 -6.18 -15.58 -3.17
C LYS A 374 -5.53 -14.60 -2.20
N LYS A 375 -4.60 -13.79 -2.72
CA LYS A 375 -3.83 -12.79 -1.97
C LYS A 375 -3.02 -13.38 -0.80
N ARG A 376 -2.75 -14.68 -0.79
CA ARG A 376 -1.98 -15.39 0.24
C ARG A 376 -0.96 -16.33 -0.39
N TYR A 377 0.29 -15.89 -0.47
CA TYR A 377 1.39 -16.68 -1.06
C TYR A 377 2.75 -16.21 -0.54
N ALA A 378 3.75 -17.09 -0.67
CA ALA A 378 5.14 -16.81 -0.36
C ALA A 378 6.04 -17.37 -1.46
N GLY A 379 7.21 -16.78 -1.66
CA GLY A 379 8.20 -17.31 -2.59
C GLY A 379 9.51 -16.55 -2.54
N LEU A 380 10.59 -17.20 -2.97
CA LEU A 380 11.87 -16.50 -3.15
C LEU A 380 11.80 -15.66 -4.41
N TYR A 381 12.05 -14.36 -4.27
CA TYR A 381 11.89 -13.35 -5.29
C TYR A 381 13.19 -13.16 -6.06
N PHE A 382 13.16 -13.34 -7.38
CA PHE A 382 14.32 -13.16 -8.26
C PHE A 382 14.04 -12.13 -9.35
N THR A 383 14.83 -11.05 -9.39
CA THR A 383 14.97 -10.17 -10.57
C THR A 383 16.11 -10.57 -11.49
N ARG A 384 17.08 -11.32 -10.96
CA ARG A 384 18.24 -11.88 -11.67
C ARG A 384 18.39 -13.36 -11.31
N PRO A 385 18.99 -14.19 -12.18
CA PRO A 385 19.02 -15.64 -11.98
C PRO A 385 20.03 -16.12 -10.91
N ASP A 386 20.97 -15.27 -10.50
CA ASP A 386 22.12 -15.61 -9.66
C ASP A 386 21.78 -15.75 -8.17
N LYS A 387 21.00 -14.81 -7.62
CA LYS A 387 20.65 -14.79 -6.20
C LYS A 387 19.25 -14.23 -6.01
N HIS A 388 18.51 -14.79 -5.05
CA HIS A 388 17.22 -14.22 -4.65
C HIS A 388 17.43 -12.86 -3.98
N ASP A 389 16.55 -11.92 -4.29
CA ASP A 389 16.58 -10.58 -3.71
C ASP A 389 16.05 -10.60 -2.27
N LYS A 390 15.00 -11.39 -2.02
CA LYS A 390 14.33 -11.56 -0.73
C LYS A 390 13.33 -12.71 -0.77
N MET A 391 12.84 -13.11 0.40
CA MET A 391 11.59 -13.85 0.51
C MET A 391 10.41 -12.87 0.46
N ASP A 392 9.53 -13.01 -0.53
CA ASP A 392 8.31 -12.20 -0.62
C ASP A 392 7.15 -12.94 0.02
N CYS A 393 6.43 -12.24 0.88
CA CYS A 393 5.33 -12.76 1.69
C CYS A 393 4.11 -11.86 1.48
N LYS A 394 3.06 -12.37 0.84
CA LYS A 394 1.84 -11.60 0.56
C LYS A 394 0.67 -12.16 1.35
N GLY A 395 0.06 -11.31 2.18
CA GLY A 395 -1.18 -11.59 2.91
C GLY A 395 -1.13 -12.71 3.96
N ILE A 396 0.02 -13.35 4.12
CA ILE A 396 0.29 -14.31 5.20
C ILE A 396 0.57 -13.58 6.52
N GLU A 397 0.51 -14.33 7.61
CA GLU A 397 0.54 -13.83 8.99
C GLU A 397 1.84 -13.08 9.34
N THR A 398 2.94 -13.30 8.61
CA THR A 398 4.23 -12.63 8.81
C THR A 398 4.18 -11.12 8.55
N VAL A 399 3.37 -10.68 7.58
CA VAL A 399 3.23 -9.26 7.20
C VAL A 399 1.98 -8.61 7.79
N ARG A 400 1.18 -9.38 8.52
CA ARG A 400 -0.02 -8.92 9.20
C ARG A 400 0.31 -8.35 10.57
N ARG A 401 -0.43 -7.32 10.99
CA ARG A 401 -0.19 -6.59 12.26
C ARG A 401 -1.24 -6.88 13.33
N ASP A 402 -2.20 -7.74 13.04
CA ASP A 402 -3.30 -8.14 13.93
C ASP A 402 -3.02 -9.43 14.70
N ASN A 403 -1.83 -10.02 14.52
CA ASN A 403 -1.33 -11.20 15.23
C ASN A 403 -0.20 -10.82 16.19
N CYS A 404 0.14 -11.71 17.12
CA CYS A 404 1.30 -11.55 18.00
C CYS A 404 2.63 -11.80 17.25
N GLU A 405 3.73 -11.31 17.82
CA GLU A 405 5.08 -11.48 17.23
C GLU A 405 5.48 -12.95 17.15
N LEU A 406 5.14 -13.76 18.15
CA LEU A 406 5.44 -15.19 18.18
C LEU A 406 5.00 -15.90 16.89
N VAL A 407 3.75 -15.65 16.44
CA VAL A 407 3.21 -16.27 15.23
C VAL A 407 3.92 -15.77 13.98
N ALA A 408 4.22 -14.47 13.90
CA ALA A 408 4.92 -13.91 12.76
C ALA A 408 6.35 -14.46 12.64
N SER A 409 7.09 -14.53 13.75
CA SER A 409 8.44 -15.11 13.80
C SER A 409 8.43 -16.60 13.50
N LEU A 410 7.51 -17.35 14.11
CA LEU A 410 7.34 -18.79 13.87
C LEU A 410 7.16 -19.09 12.38
N ILE A 411 6.20 -18.42 11.74
CA ILE A 411 5.90 -18.65 10.31
C ILE A 411 7.06 -18.16 9.44
N SER A 412 7.71 -17.04 9.77
CA SER A 412 8.86 -16.55 9.00
C SER A 412 10.00 -17.56 9.01
N THR A 413 10.38 -18.08 10.18
CA THR A 413 11.41 -19.12 10.29
C THR A 413 10.99 -20.40 9.60
N CYS A 414 9.73 -20.83 9.71
CA CYS A 414 9.24 -22.00 8.97
C CYS A 414 9.37 -21.81 7.46
N LEU A 415 9.05 -20.63 6.94
CA LEU A 415 9.21 -20.34 5.50
C LEU A 415 10.67 -20.27 5.07
N GLU A 416 11.57 -19.75 5.91
CA GLU A 416 13.02 -19.80 5.65
C GLU A 416 13.50 -21.25 5.56
N LYS A 417 13.13 -22.09 6.53
CA LYS A 417 13.47 -23.52 6.52
C LYS A 417 12.91 -24.26 5.30
N LEU A 418 11.67 -23.97 4.92
CA LEU A 418 11.01 -24.64 3.79
C LEU A 418 11.48 -24.14 2.42
N LEU A 419 11.62 -22.82 2.23
CA LEU A 419 11.87 -22.22 0.91
C LEU A 419 13.36 -22.00 0.63
N ILE A 420 14.16 -21.74 1.66
CA ILE A 420 15.61 -21.50 1.54
C ILE A 420 16.39 -22.78 1.86
N GLU A 421 16.23 -23.31 3.07
CA GLU A 421 17.00 -24.48 3.54
C GLU A 421 16.51 -25.79 2.90
N ARG A 422 15.27 -25.81 2.39
CA ARG A 422 14.58 -26.99 1.85
C ARG A 422 14.54 -28.15 2.86
N ASP A 423 14.33 -27.82 4.13
CA ASP A 423 14.31 -28.75 5.26
C ASP A 423 12.93 -28.75 5.98
N PRO A 424 11.98 -29.60 5.54
CA PRO A 424 10.68 -29.73 6.20
C PRO A 424 10.76 -30.31 7.61
N ASP A 425 11.70 -31.23 7.86
CA ASP A 425 11.81 -31.90 9.15
C ASP A 425 12.33 -30.93 10.22
N GLY A 426 13.33 -30.11 9.88
CA GLY A 426 13.80 -29.03 10.74
C GLY A 426 12.72 -27.96 11.00
N ALA A 427 11.83 -27.70 10.04
CA ALA A 427 10.68 -26.84 10.28
C ALA A 427 9.69 -27.45 11.28
N VAL A 428 9.41 -28.75 11.17
CA VAL A 428 8.55 -29.49 12.12
C VAL A 428 9.15 -29.51 13.52
N GLU A 429 10.45 -29.77 13.64
CA GLU A 429 11.16 -29.76 14.93
C GLU A 429 11.12 -28.38 15.57
N TYR A 430 11.38 -27.32 14.79
CA TYR A 430 11.30 -25.95 15.28
C TYR A 430 9.90 -25.62 15.83
N VAL A 431 8.84 -25.99 15.10
CA VAL A 431 7.46 -25.79 15.56
C VAL A 431 7.18 -26.54 16.87
N LYS A 432 7.63 -27.80 16.99
CA LYS A 432 7.47 -28.58 18.23
C LYS A 432 8.17 -27.91 19.41
N ASN A 433 9.39 -27.39 19.21
CA ASN A 433 10.14 -26.69 20.25
C ASN A 433 9.42 -25.41 20.69
N VAL A 434 8.93 -24.60 19.75
CA VAL A 434 8.16 -23.39 20.07
C VAL A 434 6.87 -23.71 20.83
N ILE A 435 6.16 -24.78 20.45
CA ILE A 435 4.97 -25.26 21.19
C ILE A 435 5.35 -25.70 22.61
N SER A 436 6.45 -26.44 22.77
CA SER A 436 6.95 -26.85 24.08
C SER A 436 7.29 -25.64 24.94
N ASP A 437 7.99 -24.65 24.40
CA ASP A 437 8.36 -23.43 25.12
C ASP A 437 7.14 -22.63 25.56
N LEU A 438 6.12 -22.54 24.70
CA LEU A 438 4.86 -21.90 25.02
C LEU A 438 4.14 -22.60 26.17
N LEU A 439 4.04 -23.94 26.13
CA LEU A 439 3.38 -24.74 27.17
C LEU A 439 4.15 -24.76 28.49
N CYS A 440 5.48 -24.64 28.44
CA CYS A 440 6.36 -24.55 29.61
C CYS A 440 6.50 -23.11 30.16
N ASN A 441 5.73 -22.14 29.66
CA ASN A 441 5.83 -20.71 30.03
C ASN A 441 7.25 -20.11 29.88
N ARG A 442 8.00 -20.56 28.85
CA ARG A 442 9.35 -20.07 28.53
C ARG A 442 9.37 -18.98 27.45
N ILE A 443 8.21 -18.56 26.97
CA ILE A 443 8.07 -17.49 25.98
C ILE A 443 7.87 -16.14 26.69
N ASP A 444 8.64 -15.14 26.29
CA ASP A 444 8.51 -13.79 26.80
C ASP A 444 7.17 -13.15 26.43
N ILE A 445 6.58 -12.40 27.37
CA ILE A 445 5.26 -11.79 27.19
C ILE A 445 5.23 -10.82 25.99
N SER A 446 6.34 -10.16 25.66
CA SER A 446 6.41 -9.26 24.50
C SER A 446 6.10 -9.96 23.19
N GLN A 447 6.39 -11.26 23.08
CA GLN A 447 6.08 -12.06 21.90
C GLN A 447 4.59 -12.40 21.78
N LEU A 448 3.83 -12.29 22.88
CA LEU A 448 2.40 -12.61 22.97
C LEU A 448 1.51 -11.37 22.80
N VAL A 449 2.08 -10.17 22.77
CA VAL A 449 1.33 -8.91 22.62
C VAL A 449 0.65 -8.85 21.25
N ILE A 450 -0.67 -8.63 21.27
CA ILE A 450 -1.50 -8.37 20.08
C ILE A 450 -1.81 -6.88 20.04
N SER A 451 -1.84 -6.28 18.85
CA SER A 451 -2.14 -4.85 18.68
C SER A 451 -3.25 -4.66 17.65
N LYS A 452 -4.33 -3.95 18.00
CA LYS A 452 -5.42 -3.59 17.07
C LYS A 452 -5.74 -2.10 17.10
N GLU A 453 -6.09 -1.53 15.96
CA GLU A 453 -6.46 -0.11 15.84
C GLU A 453 -7.89 0.12 16.34
N LEU A 454 -8.07 1.11 17.21
CA LEU A 454 -9.37 1.53 17.72
C LEU A 454 -10.01 2.48 16.70
N THR A 455 -10.83 1.96 15.79
CA THR A 455 -11.34 2.71 14.63
C THR A 455 -12.64 3.45 14.88
N LYS A 456 -13.45 3.01 15.83
CA LYS A 456 -14.79 3.54 16.10
C LYS A 456 -14.99 3.80 17.58
N THR A 457 -16.06 4.53 17.91
CA THR A 457 -16.52 4.63 19.28
C THR A 457 -17.24 3.33 19.69
N ASP A 458 -17.33 3.07 20.99
CA ASP A 458 -17.89 1.82 21.52
C ASP A 458 -19.33 1.56 21.04
N ALA A 459 -20.15 2.61 20.93
CA ALA A 459 -21.54 2.54 20.46
C ALA A 459 -21.69 2.18 18.97
N GLU A 460 -20.64 2.35 18.17
CA GLU A 460 -20.65 2.09 16.72
C GLU A 460 -20.13 0.69 16.37
N TYR A 461 -19.60 -0.06 17.34
CA TYR A 461 -19.21 -1.45 17.13
C TYR A 461 -20.42 -2.38 17.30
N ALA A 462 -20.81 -3.03 16.21
CA ALA A 462 -21.90 -4.02 16.24
C ALA A 462 -21.59 -5.23 17.15
N ASN A 463 -20.31 -5.58 17.31
CA ASN A 463 -19.86 -6.72 18.11
C ASN A 463 -18.77 -6.29 19.09
N LYS A 464 -18.83 -6.82 20.32
CA LYS A 464 -17.80 -6.59 21.35
C LYS A 464 -16.43 -7.10 20.90
N GLN A 465 -15.42 -6.24 21.00
CA GLN A 465 -14.04 -6.54 20.61
C GLN A 465 -13.08 -6.41 21.80
N PRO A 466 -12.05 -7.28 21.91
CA PRO A 466 -11.13 -7.25 23.06
C PRO A 466 -10.42 -5.91 23.26
N HIS A 467 -9.90 -5.30 22.19
CA HIS A 467 -9.19 -4.02 22.23
C HIS A 467 -10.09 -2.82 22.58
N VAL A 468 -11.39 -2.89 22.26
CA VAL A 468 -12.37 -1.84 22.60
C VAL A 468 -12.71 -1.92 24.09
N GLU A 469 -13.00 -3.13 24.58
CA GLU A 469 -13.26 -3.38 26.00
C GLU A 469 -12.06 -3.01 26.88
N LEU A 470 -10.83 -3.36 26.45
CA LEU A 470 -9.64 -2.93 27.15
C LEU A 470 -9.48 -1.40 27.16
N ALA A 471 -9.69 -0.72 26.03
CA ALA A 471 -9.62 0.74 25.99
C ALA A 471 -10.62 1.39 26.95
N ASN A 472 -11.82 0.81 27.10
CA ASN A 472 -12.81 1.23 28.07
C ASN A 472 -12.38 0.96 29.52
N LYS A 473 -11.82 -0.22 29.81
CA LYS A 473 -11.24 -0.53 31.13
C LYS A 473 -10.14 0.46 31.50
N MET A 474 -9.22 0.74 30.58
CA MET A 474 -8.16 1.74 30.77
C MET A 474 -8.73 3.13 31.05
N ARG A 475 -9.76 3.55 30.31
CA ARG A 475 -10.44 4.84 30.52
C ARG A 475 -11.11 4.94 31.89
N LYS A 476 -11.66 3.84 32.41
CA LYS A 476 -12.22 3.78 33.77
C LYS A 476 -11.14 3.87 34.85
N ARG A 477 -9.96 3.27 34.61
CA ARG A 477 -8.83 3.30 35.55
C ARG A 477 -8.15 4.67 35.59
N ASP A 478 -7.83 5.21 34.43
CA ASP A 478 -7.23 6.53 34.26
C ASP A 478 -7.62 7.12 32.89
N PRO A 479 -8.56 8.09 32.86
CA PRO A 479 -8.97 8.75 31.63
C PRO A 479 -7.82 9.47 30.90
N GLY A 480 -6.78 9.92 31.62
CA GLY A 480 -5.67 10.66 31.05
C GLY A 480 -4.69 9.81 30.23
N SER A 481 -4.64 8.50 30.49
CA SER A 481 -3.75 7.57 29.80
C SER A 481 -4.40 6.71 28.74
N ALA A 482 -5.74 6.64 28.72
CA ALA A 482 -6.49 5.79 27.81
C ALA A 482 -6.19 6.04 26.30
N PRO A 483 -6.28 4.99 25.46
CA PRO A 483 -6.19 5.13 24.01
C PRO A 483 -7.34 5.95 23.42
N ASN A 484 -7.03 6.72 22.36
CA ASN A 484 -8.00 7.49 21.60
C ASN A 484 -8.35 6.82 20.28
N LEU A 485 -9.38 7.34 19.60
CA LEU A 485 -9.77 6.88 18.28
C LEU A 485 -8.62 7.07 17.29
N GLY A 486 -8.27 5.99 16.60
CA GLY A 486 -7.15 5.90 15.67
C GLY A 486 -5.83 5.44 16.29
N ASP A 487 -5.75 5.28 17.61
CA ASP A 487 -4.58 4.68 18.26
C ASP A 487 -4.63 3.14 18.13
N ARG A 488 -3.46 2.50 18.21
CA ARG A 488 -3.39 1.05 18.36
C ARG A 488 -3.32 0.66 19.83
N VAL A 489 -4.18 -0.26 20.23
CA VAL A 489 -4.28 -0.78 21.60
C VAL A 489 -3.53 -2.11 21.68
N PRO A 490 -2.38 -2.17 22.39
CA PRO A 490 -1.70 -3.42 22.70
C PRO A 490 -2.42 -4.15 23.85
N TYR A 491 -2.50 -5.48 23.78
CA TYR A 491 -3.07 -6.32 24.83
C TYR A 491 -2.55 -7.75 24.76
N VAL A 492 -2.66 -8.48 25.86
CA VAL A 492 -2.53 -9.94 25.90
C VAL A 492 -3.86 -10.57 26.30
N ILE A 493 -4.04 -11.86 26.02
CA ILE A 493 -5.21 -12.61 26.47
C ILE A 493 -4.84 -13.40 27.73
N ILE A 494 -5.46 -13.05 28.85
CA ILE A 494 -5.23 -13.74 30.12
C ILE A 494 -6.07 -15.03 30.25
N PRO A 495 -5.64 -15.98 31.09
CA PRO A 495 -6.47 -17.12 31.46
C PRO A 495 -7.81 -16.67 32.05
N GLY A 496 -8.88 -17.44 31.82
CA GLY A 496 -10.19 -17.18 32.39
C GLY A 496 -10.99 -18.46 32.56
N THR A 497 -12.16 -18.35 33.19
CA THR A 497 -13.07 -19.47 33.39
C THR A 497 -13.59 -20.02 32.05
N LYS A 498 -13.97 -21.30 32.03
CA LYS A 498 -14.54 -21.96 30.86
C LYS A 498 -15.74 -21.15 30.33
N ASN A 499 -15.80 -20.93 29.02
CA ASN A 499 -16.80 -20.10 28.31
C ASN A 499 -16.71 -18.59 28.52
N ARG A 500 -15.71 -18.06 29.24
CA ARG A 500 -15.53 -16.61 29.32
C ARG A 500 -15.12 -16.03 27.95
N PRO A 501 -15.87 -15.07 27.40
CA PRO A 501 -15.57 -14.50 26.10
C PRO A 501 -14.16 -13.90 26.03
N ALA A 502 -13.49 -14.03 24.88
CA ALA A 502 -12.13 -13.53 24.70
C ALA A 502 -12.03 -12.00 24.90
N TYR A 503 -13.09 -11.24 24.58
CA TYR A 503 -13.09 -9.79 24.74
C TYR A 503 -12.99 -9.32 26.20
N GLU A 504 -13.43 -10.13 27.16
CA GLU A 504 -13.31 -9.79 28.59
C GLU A 504 -11.92 -10.09 29.16
N ARG A 505 -11.19 -10.98 28.48
CA ARG A 505 -9.87 -11.49 28.87
C ARG A 505 -8.72 -10.72 28.25
N ALA A 506 -8.98 -9.62 27.56
CA ALA A 506 -7.94 -8.69 27.16
C ALA A 506 -7.51 -7.82 28.34
N GLU A 507 -6.19 -7.74 28.52
CA GLU A 507 -5.51 -6.94 29.54
C GLU A 507 -4.27 -6.23 28.99
#